data_AF-A0A354GYH6-F1
#
_entry.id   AF-A0A354GYH6-F1
#
_cell.length_a   1.000
_cell.length_b   1.000
_cell.length_c   1.000
_cell.angle_alpha   90.00
_cell.angle_beta   90.00
_cell.angle_gamma   90.00
#
_symmetry.space_group_name_H-M   'P 1'
#
loop_
_entity.id
_entity.type
_entity.pdbx_description
1 polymer ?
#
loop_
_entity_poly.entity_id
_entity_poly.type
_entity_poly.pdbx_seq_one_letter_code
_entity_poly.pdbx_strand_id
1 'polypeptide(L)'
;MPVMVNGGNFMQTALRLETTVLPGHRLEVSAPELPDGVKVEVIIVMPKKPDPLFGSVLEFLESLPPGPRAFPTWEEYERFLREEKNAWER
;
A
#
# COMPACT_ATOMS: atom_id res chain seq x y z
N MET A 1 22.95 -33.66 39.15
CA MET A 1 22.30 -32.35 39.33
C MET A 1 21.96 -31.80 37.95
N PRO A 2 20.69 -31.85 37.49
CA PRO A 2 20.28 -31.20 36.24
C PRO A 2 19.83 -29.76 36.52
N VAL A 3 20.29 -28.82 35.69
CA VAL A 3 19.94 -27.39 35.74
C VAL A 3 18.59 -27.21 35.03
N MET A 4 17.57 -26.75 35.77
CA MET A 4 16.28 -26.38 35.18
C MET A 4 16.39 -25.00 34.53
N VAL A 5 16.25 -24.94 33.22
CA VAL A 5 16.04 -23.68 32.50
C VAL A 5 14.58 -23.29 32.68
N ASN A 6 14.30 -22.36 33.60
CA ASN A 6 12.98 -21.80 33.79
C ASN A 6 12.63 -20.92 32.58
N GLY A 7 11.75 -21.44 31.71
CA GLY A 7 11.05 -20.65 30.71
C GLY A 7 10.06 -19.71 31.38
N GLY A 8 10.55 -18.54 31.80
CA GLY A 8 9.72 -17.46 32.32
C GLY A 8 8.95 -16.81 31.17
N ASN A 9 7.62 -16.89 31.22
CA ASN A 9 6.72 -16.10 30.40
C ASN A 9 6.83 -14.63 30.86
N PHE A 10 7.76 -13.86 30.29
CA PHE A 10 7.87 -12.44 30.58
C PHE A 10 6.60 -11.75 30.05
N MET A 11 5.75 -11.22 30.93
CA MET A 11 4.75 -10.23 30.52
C MET A 11 5.52 -9.01 30.00
N GLN A 12 5.74 -8.98 28.69
CA GLN A 12 6.36 -7.85 28.02
C GLN A 12 5.29 -6.78 27.85
N THR A 13 5.34 -5.74 28.67
CA THR A 13 4.54 -4.53 28.46
C THR A 13 5.02 -3.87 27.18
N ALA A 14 4.24 -3.98 26.10
CA ALA A 14 4.57 -3.40 24.80
C ALA A 14 3.81 -2.08 24.62
N LEU A 15 4.55 -1.01 24.29
CA LEU A 15 3.97 0.26 23.90
C LEU A 15 3.79 0.30 22.38
N ARG A 16 2.55 0.40 21.91
CA ARG A 16 2.24 0.55 20.49
C ARG A 16 1.92 2.01 20.17
N LEU A 17 2.78 2.64 19.38
CA LEU A 17 2.61 4.01 18.91
C LEU A 17 2.48 4.01 17.38
N GLU A 18 1.64 4.90 16.86
CA GLU A 18 1.55 5.18 15.43
C GLU A 18 2.26 6.51 15.15
N THR A 19 3.13 6.54 14.15
CA THR A 19 3.89 7.72 13.77
C THR A 19 4.08 7.75 12.25
N THR A 20 4.37 8.93 11.71
CA THR A 20 4.58 9.12 10.27
C THR A 20 6.07 9.22 9.97
N VAL A 21 6.48 8.66 8.83
CA VAL A 21 7.84 8.85 8.31
C VAL A 21 8.00 10.29 7.84
N LEU A 22 8.87 11.04 8.50
CA LEU A 22 9.20 12.43 8.18
C LEU A 22 10.19 12.51 7.00
N PRO A 23 10.37 13.70 6.38
CA PRO A 23 11.38 13.91 5.36
C PRO A 23 12.78 13.45 5.80
N GLY A 24 13.54 12.87 4.87
CA GLY A 24 14.84 12.28 5.18
C GLY A 24 14.77 10.90 5.85
N HIS A 25 13.65 10.19 5.71
CA HIS A 25 13.45 8.83 6.25
C HIS A 25 13.55 8.76 7.78
N ARG A 26 13.07 9.80 8.47
CA ARG A 26 13.17 9.92 9.93
C ARG A 26 11.88 9.51 10.62
N LEU A 27 12.00 8.81 11.74
CA LEU A 27 10.92 8.52 12.68
C LEU A 27 11.22 9.24 14.00
N GLU A 28 10.21 9.87 14.58
CA GLU A 28 10.31 10.49 15.91
C GLU A 28 9.33 9.80 16.86
N VAL A 29 9.83 9.36 18.01
CA VAL A 29 9.10 8.62 19.05
C VAL A 29 9.41 9.27 20.39
N SER A 30 8.38 9.62 21.14
CA SER A 30 8.49 10.09 22.52
C SER A 30 7.65 9.17 23.41
N ALA A 31 8.27 8.63 24.46
CA ALA A 31 7.63 7.73 25.42
C ALA A 31 7.99 8.16 26.85
N PRO A 32 7.38 9.25 27.37
CA PRO A 32 7.68 9.79 28.70
C PRO A 32 7.45 8.82 29.87
N GLU A 33 6.69 7.74 29.65
CA GLU A 33 6.43 6.67 30.60
C GLU A 33 7.62 5.71 30.80
N LEU A 34 8.62 5.74 29.92
CA LEU A 34 9.80 4.88 30.03
C LEU A 34 10.84 5.52 30.95
N PRO A 35 11.34 4.80 31.97
CA PRO A 35 12.40 5.32 32.83
C PRO A 35 13.73 5.48 32.07
N ASP A 36 14.48 6.52 32.45
CA ASP A 36 15.80 6.78 31.89
C ASP A 36 16.75 5.59 32.09
N GLY A 37 17.55 5.28 31.06
CA GLY A 37 18.58 4.24 31.10
C GLY A 37 18.07 2.81 30.89
N VAL A 38 16.76 2.60 30.75
CA VAL A 38 16.20 1.27 30.44
C VAL A 38 16.49 0.89 28.99
N LYS A 39 16.96 -0.34 28.78
CA LYS A 39 17.14 -0.90 27.44
C LYS A 39 15.79 -1.35 26.88
N VAL A 40 15.46 -0.87 25.68
CA VAL A 40 14.24 -1.25 24.97
C VAL A 40 14.55 -1.83 23.60
N GLU A 41 13.64 -2.65 23.10
CA GLU A 41 13.61 -3.12 21.72
C GLU A 41 12.59 -2.30 20.94
N VAL A 42 12.94 -1.89 19.71
CA VAL A 42 12.06 -1.14 18.83
C VAL A 42 11.69 -2.03 17.65
N ILE A 43 10.39 -2.25 17.46
CA ILE A 43 9.83 -3.02 16.33
C ILE A 43 9.07 -2.06 15.43
N ILE A 44 9.48 -1.96 14.16
CA ILE A 44 8.80 -1.15 13.16
C ILE A 44 7.91 -2.05 12.32
N VAL A 45 6.59 -1.83 12.40
CA VAL A 45 5.61 -2.54 11.57
C VAL A 45 5.21 -1.63 10.41
N MET A 46 5.63 -2.00 9.20
CA MET A 46 5.21 -1.27 8.00
C MET A 46 3.72 -1.56 7.72
N PRO A 47 2.92 -0.54 7.34
CA PRO A 47 1.56 -0.79 6.91
C PRO A 47 1.60 -1.73 5.70
N LYS A 48 0.72 -2.73 5.68
CA LYS A 48 0.54 -3.58 4.51
C LYS A 48 0.08 -2.65 3.38
N LYS A 49 0.88 -2.53 2.32
CA LYS A 49 0.39 -1.92 1.08
C LYS A 49 -0.83 -2.73 0.63
N PRO A 50 -1.95 -2.09 0.25
CA PRO A 50 -3.04 -2.85 -0.34
C PRO A 50 -2.47 -3.66 -1.48
N ASP A 51 -2.78 -4.96 -1.49
CA ASP A 51 -2.37 -5.81 -2.59
C ASP A 51 -3.02 -5.23 -3.84
N PRO A 52 -2.26 -5.04 -4.94
CA PRO A 52 -2.84 -4.54 -6.15
C PRO A 52 -3.90 -5.54 -6.64
N LEU A 53 -5.03 -5.02 -7.12
CA LEU A 53 -6.12 -5.83 -7.67
C LEU A 53 -5.65 -6.76 -8.80
N PHE A 54 -4.57 -6.38 -9.49
CA PHE A 54 -3.92 -7.14 -10.53
C PHE A 54 -2.40 -7.13 -10.30
N GLY A 55 -1.73 -8.26 -10.52
CA GLY A 55 -0.28 -8.40 -10.46
C GLY A 55 0.47 -7.73 -11.62
N SER A 56 -0.22 -7.37 -12.70
CA SER A 56 0.34 -6.57 -13.80
C SER A 56 -0.73 -5.83 -14.61
N VAL A 57 -0.27 -4.87 -15.43
CA VAL A 57 -1.14 -4.23 -16.43
C VAL A 57 -1.67 -5.23 -17.45
N LEU A 58 -0.89 -6.27 -17.78
CA LEU A 58 -1.31 -7.30 -18.73
C LEU A 58 -2.49 -8.11 -18.17
N GLU A 59 -2.38 -8.53 -16.90
CA GLU A 59 -3.45 -9.24 -16.19
C GLU A 59 -4.74 -8.41 -16.12
N PHE A 60 -4.62 -7.10 -15.87
CA PHE A 60 -5.76 -6.19 -15.96
C PHE A 60 -6.39 -6.19 -17.37
N LEU A 61 -5.58 -6.09 -18.43
CA LEU A 61 -6.08 -6.06 -19.81
C LEU A 61 -6.78 -7.37 -20.20
N GLU A 62 -6.28 -8.51 -19.71
CA GLU A 62 -6.88 -9.83 -19.91
C GLU A 62 -8.19 -10.00 -19.15
N SER A 63 -8.36 -9.31 -18.01
CA SER A 63 -9.60 -9.36 -17.22
C SER A 63 -10.78 -8.61 -17.86
N LEU A 64 -10.54 -7.80 -18.89
CA LEU A 64 -11.58 -6.99 -19.51
C LEU A 64 -12.55 -7.87 -20.31
N PRO A 65 -13.86 -7.55 -20.33
CA PRO A 65 -14.83 -8.29 -21.13
C PRO A 65 -14.42 -8.36 -22.60
N PRO A 66 -14.67 -9.49 -23.28
CA PRO A 66 -14.40 -9.60 -24.69
C PRO A 66 -15.26 -8.63 -25.49
N GLY A 67 -14.69 -8.10 -26.57
CA GLY A 67 -15.40 -7.24 -27.52
C GLY A 67 -14.82 -5.83 -27.65
N PRO A 68 -15.47 -4.99 -28.47
CA PRO A 68 -15.05 -3.63 -28.69
C PRO A 68 -15.20 -2.80 -27.41
N ARG A 69 -14.14 -2.09 -27.01
CA ARG A 69 -14.12 -1.30 -25.76
C ARG A 69 -14.83 0.04 -25.88
N ALA A 70 -14.55 0.78 -26.95
CA ALA A 70 -15.04 2.14 -27.12
C ALA A 70 -16.06 2.25 -28.27
N PHE A 71 -15.78 1.59 -29.40
CA PHE A 71 -16.63 1.62 -30.58
C PHE A 71 -16.80 0.21 -31.16
N PRO A 72 -18.04 -0.21 -31.44
CA PRO A 72 -18.35 -1.50 -32.06
C PRO A 72 -17.58 -1.77 -33.34
N THR A 73 -17.41 -0.75 -34.19
CA THR A 73 -16.69 -0.86 -35.46
C THR A 73 -15.79 0.36 -35.71
N TRP A 74 -14.89 0.19 -36.68
CA TRP A 74 -14.00 1.25 -37.14
C TRP A 74 -14.78 2.43 -37.75
N GLU A 75 -15.83 2.14 -38.51
CA GLU A 75 -16.64 3.16 -39.20
C GLU A 75 -17.35 4.09 -38.22
N GLU A 76 -17.79 3.56 -37.06
CA GLU A 76 -18.42 4.36 -36.02
C GLU A 76 -17.42 5.26 -35.29
N TYR A 77 -16.22 4.74 -35.02
CA TYR A 77 -15.12 5.54 -34.46
C TYR A 77 -14.74 6.69 -35.40
N GLU A 78 -14.59 6.38 -36.68
CA GLU A 78 -14.28 7.35 -37.73
C GLU A 78 -15.36 8.43 -37.89
N ARG A 79 -16.64 8.04 -37.80
CA ARG A 79 -17.76 8.99 -37.81
C ARG A 79 -17.69 9.93 -36.60
N PHE A 80 -17.49 9.37 -35.40
CA PHE A 80 -17.36 10.14 -34.16
C PHE A 80 -16.21 11.16 -34.24
N LEU A 81 -15.03 10.74 -34.69
CA LEU A 81 -13.87 11.63 -34.85
C LEU A 81 -14.15 12.79 -35.82
N ARG A 82 -14.85 12.53 -36.94
CA ARG A 82 -15.22 13.57 -37.90
C ARG A 82 -16.19 14.59 -37.31
N GLU A 83 -17.19 14.11 -36.56
CA GLU A 83 -18.16 14.97 -35.90
C GLU A 83 -17.50 15.88 -34.86
N GLU A 84 -16.62 15.32 -34.02
CA GLU A 84 -15.80 16.09 -33.08
C GLU A 84 -14.98 17.15 -33.82
N LYS A 85 -14.22 16.77 -34.86
CA LYS A 85 -13.43 17.73 -35.64
C LYS A 85 -14.27 18.87 -36.21
N ASN A 86 -15.43 18.56 -36.81
CA ASN A 86 -16.32 19.55 -37.40
C ASN A 86 -16.94 20.50 -36.36
N ALA A 87 -17.18 20.02 -35.13
CA ALA A 87 -17.68 20.85 -34.04
C ALA A 87 -16.65 21.90 -33.58
N TRP A 88 -15.35 21.61 -33.71
CA TRP A 88 -14.27 22.52 -33.36
C TRP A 88 -13.92 23.50 -34.49
N GLU A 89 -14.30 23.19 -35.73
CA GLU A 89 -14.10 24.05 -36.91
C GLU A 89 -15.27 25.04 -37.14
N ARG A 90 -16.34 24.97 -36.33
CA ARG A 90 -17.48 25.90 -36.34
C ARG A 90 -17.23 27.09 -35.41
#